data_AF-A0A2I0IAV6-F1
#
_entry.id   AF-A0A2I0IAV6-F1
#
_cell.length_a   1.000
_cell.length_b   1.000
_cell.length_c   1.000
_cell.angle_alpha   90.00
_cell.angle_beta   90.00
_cell.angle_gamma   90.00
#
_symmetry.space_group_name_H-M   'P 1'
#
loop_
_entity.id
_entity.type
_entity.pdbx_description
1 polymer ?
#
loop_
_entity_poly.entity_id
_entity_poly.type
_entity_poly.pdbx_seq_one_letter_code
_entity_poly.pdbx_strand_id
1 'polypeptide(L)'
;MEGLRRWHLAAVLVLSAWMLMAGAWCQEEVTAVYIVTLRQAPAAHVYYDELRKGRNVFRKGSSSGRLTRMHKPRNGSQSHGSSGSYVARVHDSLLRTTLRGEKYLKLYSYHYLVSGFAVLVTPQQANKLSRRREVANVVLDFSVRTATTHTPQFLGLPGGAWVKEGGYESAGEGVVIGFVDTGIDPTHPSFSDCISDHPYPVPAHYSGVCEVTPDFPSGSCNRKLVGARHFAASAITRGIFNSSQDYASPFDGDGHGTHTASVAAGNHGIRVIVAGHHFGNASGMAPRAHIAVYKALYKSFGGFAADVVAAIDQ
;
A
#
# COMPACT_ATOMS: atom_id res chain seq x y z
N MET A 1 -29.45 -9.37 -72.43
CA MET A 1 -29.03 -9.98 -71.14
C MET A 1 -27.73 -9.37 -70.57
N GLU A 2 -27.23 -8.23 -71.06
CA GLU A 2 -25.97 -7.63 -70.57
C GLU A 2 -26.16 -6.51 -69.54
N GLY A 3 -27.32 -5.85 -69.52
CA GLY A 3 -27.60 -4.77 -68.57
C GLY A 3 -27.66 -5.23 -67.12
N LEU A 4 -28.32 -6.35 -66.83
CA LEU A 4 -28.54 -6.84 -65.47
C LEU A 4 -27.24 -7.30 -64.78
N ARG A 5 -26.28 -7.84 -65.55
CA ARG A 5 -24.98 -8.29 -65.04
C ARG A 5 -24.08 -7.14 -64.54
N ARG A 6 -24.18 -5.95 -65.14
CA ARG A 6 -23.40 -4.76 -64.74
C ARG A 6 -23.87 -4.17 -63.40
N TRP A 7 -25.17 -4.19 -63.13
CA TRP A 7 -25.72 -3.71 -61.86
C TRP A 7 -25.37 -4.63 -60.69
N HIS A 8 -25.36 -5.95 -60.90
CA HIS A 8 -24.96 -6.89 -59.86
C HIS A 8 -23.47 -6.78 -59.50
N LEU A 9 -22.58 -6.59 -60.48
CA LEU A 9 -21.14 -6.39 -60.22
C LEU A 9 -20.86 -5.08 -59.48
N ALA A 10 -21.55 -3.98 -59.84
CA ALA A 10 -21.40 -2.71 -59.14
C ALA A 10 -21.94 -2.77 -57.70
N ALA A 11 -23.08 -3.41 -57.47
CA ALA A 11 -23.66 -3.57 -56.14
C ALA A 11 -22.77 -4.43 -55.21
N VAL A 12 -22.18 -5.51 -55.74
CA VAL A 12 -21.26 -6.37 -54.96
C VAL A 12 -19.97 -5.65 -54.59
N LEU A 13 -19.44 -4.80 -55.49
CA LEU A 13 -18.23 -4.01 -55.20
C LEU A 13 -18.48 -2.88 -54.18
N VAL A 14 -19.65 -2.27 -54.17
CA VAL A 14 -20.01 -1.25 -53.15
C VAL A 14 -20.26 -1.90 -51.79
N LEU A 15 -20.92 -3.07 -51.76
CA LEU A 15 -21.14 -3.83 -50.53
C LEU A 15 -19.84 -4.38 -49.93
N SER A 16 -18.89 -4.83 -50.76
CA SER A 16 -17.58 -5.29 -50.29
C SER A 16 -16.70 -4.13 -49.81
N ALA A 17 -16.76 -2.96 -50.46
CA ALA A 17 -16.10 -1.74 -49.97
C ALA A 17 -16.70 -1.24 -48.65
N TRP A 18 -18.03 -1.34 -48.46
CA TRP A 18 -18.69 -1.03 -47.19
C TRP A 18 -18.30 -2.02 -46.08
N MET A 19 -18.21 -3.32 -46.37
CA MET A 19 -17.72 -4.32 -45.41
C MET A 19 -16.25 -4.13 -45.04
N LEU A 20 -15.40 -3.72 -45.98
CA LEU A 20 -13.99 -3.42 -45.73
C LEU A 20 -13.79 -2.11 -44.95
N MET A 21 -14.67 -1.12 -45.12
CA MET A 21 -14.64 0.14 -44.37
C MET A 21 -15.30 0.03 -42.98
N ALA A 22 -16.30 -0.83 -42.82
CA ALA A 22 -16.91 -1.14 -41.52
C ALA A 22 -16.00 -2.01 -40.63
N GLY A 23 -15.11 -2.81 -41.22
CA GLY A 23 -14.11 -3.60 -40.49
C GLY A 23 -12.95 -2.79 -39.89
N ALA A 24 -12.84 -1.49 -40.22
CA ALA A 24 -11.75 -0.63 -39.73
C ALA A 24 -12.14 0.23 -38.50
N TRP A 25 -13.38 0.12 -37.99
CA TRP A 25 -13.92 1.04 -36.98
C TRP A 25 -14.59 0.29 -35.82
N CYS A 26 -13.77 -0.39 -35.01
CA CYS A 26 -13.89 -0.47 -33.55
C CYS A 26 -12.80 -1.42 -33.01
N GLN A 27 -11.54 -1.00 -33.06
CA GLN A 27 -10.61 -1.49 -32.04
C GLN A 27 -10.97 -0.75 -30.76
N GLU A 28 -11.67 -1.41 -29.83
CA GLU A 28 -11.62 -0.98 -28.44
C GLU A 28 -10.13 -0.87 -28.08
N GLU A 29 -9.63 0.36 -27.90
CA GLU A 29 -8.25 0.54 -27.46
C GLU A 29 -8.14 -0.09 -26.07
N VAL A 30 -7.55 -1.30 -26.02
CA VAL A 30 -7.40 -2.06 -24.78
C VAL A 30 -6.57 -1.23 -23.81
N THR A 31 -7.24 -0.69 -22.79
CA THR A 31 -6.58 0.07 -21.71
C THR A 31 -5.94 -0.88 -20.71
N ALA A 32 -4.83 -0.45 -20.12
CA ALA A 32 -4.17 -1.18 -19.05
C ALA A 32 -3.63 -0.21 -18.00
N VAL A 33 -3.37 -0.71 -16.79
CA VAL A 33 -2.80 0.11 -15.72
C VAL A 33 -1.28 0.14 -15.89
N TYR A 34 -0.72 1.33 -15.89
CA TYR A 34 0.71 1.58 -15.91
C TYR A 34 1.13 2.34 -14.66
N ILE A 35 2.29 1.96 -14.12
CA ILE A 35 3.00 2.70 -13.07
C ILE A 35 4.01 3.61 -13.76
N VAL A 36 3.84 4.92 -13.59
CA VAL A 36 4.72 5.96 -14.14
C VAL A 36 5.54 6.52 -12.99
N THR A 37 6.86 6.44 -13.10
CA THR A 37 7.80 7.03 -12.14
C THR A 37 8.47 8.25 -12.75
N LEU A 38 8.60 9.31 -11.95
CA LEU A 38 9.21 10.57 -12.35
C LEU A 38 10.66 10.63 -11.90
N ARG A 39 11.46 11.46 -12.58
CA ARG A 39 12.86 11.73 -12.22
C ARG A 39 13.00 12.59 -10.96
N GLN A 40 11.92 13.24 -10.53
CA GLN A 40 11.91 14.04 -9.32
C GLN A 40 12.12 13.15 -8.09
N ALA A 41 12.91 13.63 -7.13
CA ALA A 41 13.09 12.91 -5.87
C ALA A 41 11.77 12.84 -5.08
N PRO A 42 11.45 11.69 -4.44
CA PRO A 42 10.26 11.57 -3.62
C PRO A 42 10.37 12.39 -2.32
N ALA A 43 9.24 12.62 -1.65
CA ALA A 43 9.17 13.43 -0.44
C ALA A 43 10.04 12.85 0.71
N ALA A 44 10.18 11.53 0.80
CA ALA A 44 11.03 10.93 1.83
C ALA A 44 12.52 11.30 1.66
N HIS A 45 13.00 11.52 0.43
CA HIS A 45 14.39 11.93 0.19
C HIS A 45 14.69 13.29 0.83
N VAL A 46 13.74 14.24 0.74
CA VAL A 46 13.86 15.57 1.35
C VAL A 46 13.93 15.45 2.87
N TYR A 47 13.07 14.60 3.45
CA TYR A 47 13.04 14.35 4.89
C TYR A 47 14.35 13.71 5.40
N TYR A 48 14.88 12.71 4.69
CA TYR A 48 16.16 12.08 5.05
C TYR A 48 17.33 13.07 4.99
N ASP A 49 17.38 13.97 4.00
CA ASP A 49 18.41 14.99 3.90
C ASP A 49 18.34 16.01 5.05
N GLU A 50 17.13 16.39 5.49
CA GLU A 50 16.94 17.26 6.66
C GLU A 50 17.40 16.58 7.96
N LEU A 51 17.04 15.31 8.18
CA LEU A 51 17.54 14.53 9.31
C LEU A 51 19.07 14.40 9.31
N ARG A 52 19.68 14.24 8.13
CA ARG A 52 21.14 14.14 7.98
C ARG A 52 21.84 15.47 8.26
N LYS A 53 21.26 16.59 7.82
CA LYS A 53 21.75 17.95 8.14
C LYS A 53 21.66 18.23 9.64
N GLY A 54 20.58 17.82 10.30
CA GLY A 54 20.44 17.91 11.76
C GLY A 54 21.51 17.13 12.53
N ARG A 55 21.87 15.92 12.08
CA ARG A 55 22.96 15.11 12.68
C ARG A 55 24.35 15.73 12.51
N ASN A 56 24.62 16.43 11.41
CA ASN A 56 25.91 17.09 11.19
C ASN A 56 26.14 18.32 12.09
N VAL A 57 25.08 18.95 12.60
CA VAL A 57 25.18 20.03 13.59
C VAL A 57 25.64 19.48 14.95
N PHE A 58 25.18 18.28 15.34
CA PHE A 58 25.61 17.62 16.59
C PHE A 58 27.08 17.16 16.58
N ARG A 59 27.70 17.01 15.40
CA ARG A 59 29.07 16.52 15.29
C ARG A 59 30.14 17.63 15.40
N LYS A 60 29.75 18.91 15.41
CA LYS A 60 30.66 20.07 15.48
C LYS A 60 30.83 20.68 16.88
N GLY A 61 30.22 20.12 17.92
CA GLY A 61 30.32 20.59 19.30
C GLY A 61 30.90 19.54 20.24
N SER A 62 32.13 19.09 20.00
CA SER A 62 32.89 18.33 21.01
C SER A 62 33.85 19.28 21.73
N SER A 63 33.37 19.94 22.78
CA SER A 63 34.23 20.41 23.85
C SER A 63 33.60 20.01 25.18
N SER A 64 34.46 19.45 26.04
CA SER A 64 34.16 18.77 27.30
C SER A 64 33.25 19.60 28.21
N GLY A 65 32.08 19.06 28.55
CA GLY A 65 31.13 19.69 29.47
C GLY A 65 30.02 18.72 29.88
N ARG A 66 30.01 18.36 31.16
CA ARG A 66 29.07 17.49 31.89
C ARG A 66 27.60 17.63 31.40
N LEU A 67 27.07 16.60 30.75
CA LEU A 67 25.69 16.56 30.23
C LEU A 67 24.67 16.31 31.35
N THR A 68 24.24 17.35 32.04
CA THR A 68 22.95 17.37 32.72
C THR A 68 22.04 18.34 31.97
N ARG A 69 20.87 17.85 31.52
CA ARG A 69 19.80 18.56 30.79
C ARG A 69 19.82 18.37 29.27
N MET A 70 19.18 17.28 28.81
CA MET A 70 18.69 17.17 27.43
C MET A 70 17.81 18.38 27.15
N HIS A 71 18.28 19.30 26.30
CA HIS A 71 17.45 20.37 25.78
C HIS A 71 16.47 19.76 24.77
N LYS A 72 15.18 19.88 25.09
CA LYS A 72 14.06 19.51 24.24
C LYS A 72 14.22 20.22 22.89
N PRO A 73 14.27 19.51 21.73
CA PRO A 73 14.28 20.18 20.44
C PRO A 73 13.03 21.05 20.32
N ARG A 74 13.22 22.29 19.87
CA ARG A 74 12.14 23.24 19.62
C ARG A 74 11.13 22.61 18.67
N ASN A 75 9.87 22.62 19.10
CA ASN A 75 8.71 22.15 18.36
C ASN A 75 8.50 23.06 17.14
N GLY A 76 9.16 22.74 16.03
CA GLY A 76 8.89 23.31 14.72
C GLY A 76 7.84 22.47 14.03
N SER A 77 6.56 22.71 14.34
CA SER A 77 5.44 22.18 13.56
C SER A 77 5.44 22.83 12.18
N GLN A 78 6.30 22.38 11.26
CA GLN A 78 6.12 22.64 9.85
C GLN A 78 5.16 21.60 9.29
N SER A 79 4.03 22.09 8.81
CA SER A 79 2.99 21.30 8.14
C SER A 79 3.58 20.57 6.94
N HIS A 80 3.86 19.27 7.10
CA HIS A 80 4.32 18.38 6.02
C HIS A 80 3.21 18.06 4.99
N GLY A 81 1.96 18.48 5.22
CA GLY A 81 0.86 18.33 4.26
C GLY A 81 1.07 19.10 2.93
N SER A 82 1.99 20.08 2.90
CA SER A 82 2.24 20.88 1.69
C SER A 82 3.02 20.13 0.61
N SER A 83 3.94 19.23 0.98
CA SER A 83 4.82 18.54 0.02
C SER A 83 4.09 17.45 -0.75
N GLY A 84 3.28 16.61 -0.08
CA GLY A 84 2.46 15.59 -0.75
C GLY A 84 1.45 16.20 -1.72
N SER A 85 0.78 17.28 -1.29
CA SER A 85 -0.15 18.01 -2.17
C SER A 85 0.56 18.64 -3.37
N TYR A 86 1.80 19.10 -3.23
CA TYR A 86 2.60 19.61 -4.34
C TYR A 86 2.96 18.53 -5.35
N VAL A 87 3.47 17.38 -4.89
CA VAL A 87 3.81 16.24 -5.77
C VAL A 87 2.57 15.74 -6.52
N ALA A 88 1.41 15.65 -5.86
CA ALA A 88 0.15 15.30 -6.52
C ALA A 88 -0.21 16.27 -7.67
N ARG A 89 -0.07 17.59 -7.44
CA ARG A 89 -0.32 18.60 -8.48
C ARG A 89 0.64 18.48 -9.67
N VAL A 90 1.90 18.11 -9.42
CA VAL A 90 2.87 17.86 -10.50
C VAL A 90 2.41 16.67 -11.35
N HIS A 91 1.94 15.59 -10.73
CA HIS A 91 1.42 14.43 -11.45
C HIS A 91 0.21 14.80 -12.32
N ASP A 92 -0.74 15.54 -11.76
CA ASP A 92 -1.95 15.98 -12.48
C ASP A 92 -1.63 16.91 -13.64
N SER A 93 -0.66 17.81 -13.44
CA SER A 93 -0.18 18.70 -14.50
C SER A 93 0.48 17.91 -15.62
N LEU A 94 1.33 16.92 -15.31
CA LEU A 94 1.99 16.09 -16.31
C LEU A 94 0.98 15.28 -17.14
N LEU A 95 0.01 14.63 -16.48
CA LEU A 95 -1.06 13.88 -17.16
C LEU A 95 -1.88 14.79 -18.09
N ARG A 96 -2.34 15.94 -17.58
CA ARG A 96 -3.16 16.88 -18.35
C ARG A 96 -2.43 17.46 -19.57
N THR A 97 -1.17 17.85 -19.38
CA THR A 97 -0.36 18.45 -20.46
C THR A 97 0.08 17.43 -21.52
N THR A 98 0.29 16.17 -21.12
CA THR A 98 0.75 15.11 -22.02
C THR A 98 -0.39 14.48 -22.80
N LEU A 99 -1.54 14.25 -22.15
CA LEU A 99 -2.68 13.56 -22.77
C LEU A 99 -3.72 14.53 -23.36
N ARG A 100 -3.60 15.85 -23.14
CA ARG A 100 -4.31 16.92 -23.88
C ARG A 100 -5.82 16.69 -24.08
N GLY A 101 -6.52 16.25 -23.04
CA GLY A 101 -7.98 16.03 -23.08
C GLY A 101 -8.40 14.62 -23.49
N GLU A 102 -7.47 13.73 -23.81
CA GLU A 102 -7.75 12.30 -23.94
C GLU A 102 -8.22 11.74 -22.58
N LYS A 103 -9.10 10.72 -22.64
CA LYS A 103 -9.62 10.06 -21.44
C LYS A 103 -8.53 9.20 -20.78
N TYR A 104 -8.42 9.32 -19.47
CA TYR A 104 -7.59 8.46 -18.61
C TYR A 104 -8.22 8.39 -17.22
N LEU A 105 -7.81 7.39 -16.43
CA LEU A 105 -8.20 7.29 -15.01
C LEU A 105 -6.93 7.15 -14.17
N LYS A 106 -6.63 8.16 -13.35
CA LYS A 106 -5.53 8.08 -12.37
C LYS A 106 -6.04 7.31 -11.15
N LEU A 107 -5.34 6.22 -10.80
CA LEU A 107 -5.68 5.37 -9.66
C LEU A 107 -5.00 5.87 -8.38
N TYR A 108 -3.70 6.17 -8.46
CA TYR A 108 -2.90 6.55 -7.30
C TYR A 108 -1.93 7.68 -7.62
N SER A 109 -1.49 8.39 -6.58
CA SER A 109 -0.32 9.25 -6.62
C SER A 109 0.59 8.85 -5.48
N TYR A 110 1.82 8.50 -5.81
CA TYR A 110 2.87 8.07 -4.90
C TYR A 110 3.76 9.26 -4.58
N HIS A 111 3.98 9.54 -3.30
CA HIS A 111 4.61 10.77 -2.84
C HIS A 111 5.88 10.52 -2.04
N TYR A 112 5.90 9.47 -1.23
CA TYR A 112 6.91 9.24 -0.21
C TYR A 112 7.95 8.21 -0.64
N LEU A 113 7.54 7.08 -1.19
CA LEU A 113 8.43 6.01 -1.64
C LEU A 113 9.04 6.34 -3.02
N VAL A 114 8.18 6.73 -3.95
CA VAL A 114 8.55 7.10 -5.32
C VAL A 114 7.75 8.34 -5.71
N SER A 115 8.34 9.25 -6.49
CA SER A 115 7.56 10.29 -7.17
C SER A 115 6.94 9.65 -8.41
N GLY A 116 5.63 9.40 -8.38
CA GLY A 116 4.98 8.71 -9.49
C GLY A 116 3.48 8.51 -9.30
N PHE A 117 2.84 7.86 -10.26
CA PHE A 117 1.42 7.58 -10.21
C PHE A 117 1.07 6.30 -10.96
N ALA A 118 -0.03 5.65 -10.57
CA ALA A 118 -0.66 4.60 -11.36
C ALA A 118 -1.83 5.18 -12.15
N VAL A 119 -1.92 4.83 -13.43
CA VAL A 119 -2.94 5.35 -14.34
C VAL A 119 -3.39 4.27 -15.32
N LEU A 120 -4.71 4.17 -15.53
CA LEU A 120 -5.32 3.40 -16.60
C LEU A 120 -5.30 4.22 -17.89
N VAL A 121 -4.56 3.74 -18.88
CA VAL A 121 -4.35 4.39 -20.18
C VAL A 121 -4.17 3.35 -21.29
N THR A 122 -4.24 3.80 -22.54
CA THR A 122 -3.93 2.97 -23.71
C THR A 122 -2.42 2.86 -23.90
N PRO A 123 -1.90 1.83 -24.60
CA PRO A 123 -0.46 1.71 -24.89
C PRO A 123 0.12 2.95 -25.60
N GLN A 124 -0.66 3.59 -26.47
CA GLN A 124 -0.29 4.82 -27.17
C GLN A 124 -0.11 5.98 -26.19
N GLN A 125 -1.03 6.12 -25.23
CA GLN A 125 -0.92 7.11 -24.15
C GLN A 125 0.26 6.84 -23.22
N ALA A 126 0.50 5.58 -22.86
CA ALA A 126 1.67 5.18 -22.08
C ALA A 126 2.99 5.55 -22.80
N ASN A 127 3.06 5.34 -24.12
CA ASN A 127 4.20 5.77 -24.95
C ASN A 127 4.32 7.31 -25.07
N LYS A 128 3.22 8.07 -25.04
CA LYS A 128 3.28 9.54 -24.95
C LYS A 128 3.92 9.97 -23.61
N LEU A 129 3.54 9.31 -22.52
CA LEU A 129 4.10 9.56 -21.18
C LEU A 129 5.59 9.22 -21.11
N SER A 130 6.02 8.08 -21.66
CA SER A 130 7.43 7.66 -21.62
C SER A 130 8.39 8.61 -22.35
N ARG A 131 7.88 9.42 -23.29
CA ARG A 131 8.65 10.41 -24.05
C ARG A 131 8.82 11.75 -23.33
N ARG A 132 8.14 11.95 -22.19
CA ARG A 132 8.29 13.15 -21.37
C ARG A 132 9.62 13.14 -20.65
N ARG A 133 10.34 14.26 -20.66
CA ARG A 133 11.67 14.38 -20.01
C ARG A 133 11.58 14.17 -18.50
N GLU A 134 10.44 14.51 -17.92
CA GLU A 134 10.12 14.38 -16.50
C GLU A 134 9.94 12.93 -16.07
N VAL A 135 9.62 12.02 -17.01
CA VAL A 135 9.36 10.60 -16.75
C VAL A 135 10.68 9.82 -16.76
N ALA A 136 10.86 9.00 -15.73
CA ALA A 136 12.00 8.10 -15.58
C ALA A 136 11.67 6.73 -16.18
N ASN A 137 10.51 6.17 -15.85
CA ASN A 137 10.08 4.85 -16.30
C ASN A 137 8.55 4.76 -16.40
N VAL A 138 8.07 3.90 -17.31
CA VAL A 138 6.67 3.53 -17.48
C VAL A 138 6.61 2.01 -17.54
N VAL A 139 5.98 1.39 -16.55
CA VAL A 139 5.94 -0.07 -16.41
C VAL A 139 4.49 -0.53 -16.38
N LEU A 140 4.20 -1.62 -17.09
CA LEU A 140 2.89 -2.27 -17.00
C LEU A 140 2.72 -2.86 -15.60
N ASP A 141 1.59 -2.56 -14.98
CA ASP A 141 1.29 -3.08 -13.64
C ASP A 141 1.03 -4.60 -13.68
N PHE A 142 1.60 -5.32 -12.70
CA PHE A 142 1.72 -6.78 -12.70
C PHE A 142 1.19 -7.39 -11.40
N SER A 143 0.83 -8.67 -11.44
CA SER A 143 0.30 -9.38 -10.28
C SER A 143 1.39 -9.79 -9.29
N VAL A 144 1.03 -9.77 -8.01
CA VAL A 144 1.85 -10.21 -6.88
C VAL A 144 1.07 -11.21 -6.03
N ARG A 145 1.77 -12.05 -5.27
CA ARG A 145 1.16 -13.06 -4.39
C ARG A 145 1.77 -12.98 -3.00
N THR A 146 1.03 -13.48 -2.01
CA THR A 146 1.56 -13.70 -0.66
C THR A 146 2.74 -14.66 -0.73
N ALA A 147 3.77 -14.38 0.06
CA ALA A 147 4.89 -15.27 0.26
C ALA A 147 5.17 -15.35 1.76
N THR A 148 5.04 -16.52 2.34
CA THR A 148 5.51 -16.78 3.71
C THR A 148 6.34 -18.05 3.73
N THR A 149 7.53 -17.95 4.31
CA THR A 149 8.31 -19.08 4.79
C THR A 149 8.25 -19.13 6.31
N HIS A 150 8.47 -20.32 6.87
CA HIS A 150 8.11 -20.72 8.23
C HIS A 150 8.76 -19.93 9.39
N THR A 151 8.09 -20.07 10.53
CA THR A 151 8.02 -19.27 11.77
C THR A 151 9.20 -19.49 12.78
N PRO A 152 9.23 -18.76 13.92
CA PRO A 152 10.43 -18.38 14.68
C PRO A 152 10.92 -19.36 15.76
N GLN A 153 10.41 -20.61 15.84
CA GLN A 153 11.06 -21.60 16.73
C GLN A 153 12.54 -21.82 16.38
N PHE A 154 12.94 -21.51 15.15
CA PHE A 154 14.33 -21.49 14.72
C PHE A 154 15.21 -20.43 15.43
N LEU A 155 14.63 -19.36 15.98
CA LEU A 155 15.38 -18.16 16.41
C LEU A 155 15.69 -18.07 17.92
N GLY A 156 15.29 -19.04 18.76
CA GLY A 156 15.72 -19.11 20.17
C GLY A 156 15.33 -17.93 21.08
N LEU A 157 14.31 -17.15 20.70
CA LEU A 157 13.95 -15.88 21.35
C LEU A 157 13.48 -15.93 22.81
N PRO A 158 12.85 -17.01 23.31
CA PRO A 158 12.47 -17.11 24.73
C PRO A 158 13.64 -17.00 25.74
N GLY A 159 14.89 -17.18 25.30
CA GLY A 159 16.10 -16.93 26.10
C GLY A 159 17.03 -15.85 25.55
N GLY A 160 16.57 -15.09 24.55
CA GLY A 160 17.40 -14.20 23.72
C GLY A 160 17.12 -12.71 23.93
N ALA A 161 16.83 -12.01 22.82
CA ALA A 161 16.69 -10.55 22.79
C ALA A 161 15.67 -9.99 23.81
N TRP A 162 14.59 -10.71 24.09
CA TRP A 162 13.58 -10.28 25.08
C TRP A 162 14.15 -10.11 26.48
N VAL A 163 14.93 -11.07 26.96
CA VAL A 163 15.51 -11.00 28.32
C VAL A 163 16.48 -9.83 28.45
N LYS A 164 17.18 -9.49 27.35
CA LYS A 164 18.15 -8.37 27.33
C LYS A 164 17.48 -6.99 27.27
N GLU A 165 16.26 -6.90 26.76
CA GLU A 165 15.53 -5.63 26.52
C GLU A 165 14.33 -5.43 27.47
N GLY A 166 14.30 -6.10 28.62
CA GLY A 166 13.30 -5.87 29.68
C GLY A 166 12.12 -6.85 29.72
N GLY A 167 12.16 -7.93 28.93
CA GLY A 167 11.15 -8.99 28.91
C GLY A 167 10.00 -8.74 27.93
N TYR A 168 9.04 -9.67 27.89
CA TYR A 168 7.88 -9.57 26.98
C TYR A 168 6.94 -8.40 27.34
N GLU A 169 7.00 -7.88 28.58
CA GLU A 169 6.12 -6.82 29.06
C GLU A 169 6.35 -5.47 28.39
N SER A 170 7.54 -5.25 27.82
CA SER A 170 7.94 -4.02 27.11
C SER A 170 8.45 -4.27 25.68
N ALA A 171 8.57 -5.53 25.24
CA ALA A 171 9.19 -5.88 23.96
C ALA A 171 8.47 -5.25 22.75
N GLY A 172 9.12 -4.24 22.15
CA GLY A 172 8.61 -3.48 21.02
C GLY A 172 7.65 -2.33 21.40
N GLU A 173 7.51 -2.00 22.68
CA GLU A 173 6.63 -0.92 23.11
C GLU A 173 7.00 0.42 22.45
N GLY A 174 5.98 1.14 21.96
CA GLY A 174 6.15 2.41 21.23
C GLY A 174 6.57 2.25 19.76
N VAL A 175 6.88 1.03 19.31
CA VAL A 175 7.12 0.74 17.89
C VAL A 175 5.80 0.44 17.19
N VAL A 176 5.60 0.99 15.99
CA VAL A 176 4.49 0.61 15.10
C VAL A 176 5.05 -0.23 13.96
N ILE A 177 4.51 -1.43 13.76
CA ILE A 177 4.88 -2.31 12.66
C ILE A 177 3.78 -2.23 11.59
N GLY A 178 4.16 -1.81 10.38
CA GLY A 178 3.28 -1.76 9.21
C GLY A 178 3.25 -3.10 8.47
N PHE A 179 2.06 -3.60 8.14
CA PHE A 179 1.86 -4.84 7.40
C PHE A 179 1.19 -4.56 6.06
N VAL A 180 1.84 -4.93 4.97
CA VAL A 180 1.23 -4.93 3.63
C VAL A 180 0.89 -6.37 3.27
N ASP A 181 -0.38 -6.75 3.46
CA ASP A 181 -0.80 -8.17 3.42
C ASP A 181 -2.30 -8.29 3.03
N THR A 182 -2.98 -9.37 3.44
CA THR A 182 -4.39 -9.66 3.13
C THR A 182 -5.41 -8.97 4.04
N GLY A 183 -4.93 -8.16 4.99
CA GLY A 183 -5.76 -7.45 5.96
C GLY A 183 -5.53 -7.94 7.38
N ILE A 184 -6.49 -7.64 8.25
CA ILE A 184 -6.50 -8.14 9.63
C ILE A 184 -7.92 -8.47 10.10
N ASP A 185 -8.08 -9.53 10.88
CA ASP A 185 -9.25 -9.75 11.72
C ASP A 185 -9.05 -8.95 13.03
N PRO A 186 -9.73 -7.80 13.21
CA PRO A 186 -9.54 -6.95 14.38
C PRO A 186 -10.09 -7.59 15.66
N THR A 187 -10.92 -8.63 15.55
CA THR A 187 -11.54 -9.29 16.70
C THR A 187 -10.65 -10.37 17.33
N HIS A 188 -9.56 -10.74 16.64
CA HIS A 188 -8.67 -11.79 17.10
C HIS A 188 -8.00 -11.42 18.45
N PRO A 189 -7.97 -12.32 19.46
CA PRO A 189 -7.45 -12.00 20.80
C PRO A 189 -6.01 -11.48 20.83
N SER A 190 -5.18 -11.87 19.86
CA SER A 190 -3.81 -11.36 19.70
C SER A 190 -3.72 -9.84 19.52
N PHE A 191 -4.81 -9.15 19.21
CA PHE A 191 -4.83 -7.71 18.91
C PHE A 191 -5.71 -6.88 19.87
N SER A 192 -6.20 -7.47 20.96
CA SER A 192 -6.91 -6.70 21.99
C SER A 192 -5.94 -5.83 22.80
N ASP A 193 -6.37 -4.64 23.20
CA ASP A 193 -5.60 -3.70 24.02
C ASP A 193 -5.99 -3.75 25.52
N CYS A 194 -6.85 -4.68 25.91
CA CYS A 194 -7.38 -4.83 27.28
C CYS A 194 -6.82 -6.06 28.03
N ILE A 195 -5.76 -6.70 27.53
CA ILE A 195 -5.28 -8.00 28.05
C ILE A 195 -4.36 -7.85 29.27
N SER A 196 -3.84 -6.65 29.53
CA SER A 196 -2.94 -6.38 30.66
C SER A 196 -3.30 -5.10 31.39
N ASP A 197 -2.99 -5.06 32.70
CA ASP A 197 -3.08 -3.85 33.54
C ASP A 197 -2.13 -2.72 33.08
N HIS A 198 -1.23 -3.02 32.14
CA HIS A 198 -0.33 -2.10 31.48
C HIS A 198 -0.91 -1.68 30.13
N PRO A 199 -1.67 -0.58 30.03
CA PRO A 199 -2.31 -0.17 28.79
C PRO A 199 -1.27 0.20 27.73
N TYR A 200 -1.61 -0.06 26.47
CA TYR A 200 -0.81 0.38 25.34
C TYR A 200 -0.66 1.91 25.33
N PRO A 201 0.57 2.45 25.16
CA PRO A 201 0.76 3.88 24.99
C PRO A 201 0.16 4.36 23.66
N VAL A 202 -0.22 5.62 23.55
CA VAL A 202 -0.59 6.19 22.25
C VAL A 202 0.71 6.54 21.50
N PRO A 203 0.96 6.00 20.30
CA PRO A 203 2.19 6.31 19.58
C PRO A 203 2.21 7.78 19.16
N ALA A 204 3.12 8.57 19.76
CA ALA A 204 3.12 10.04 19.66
C ALA A 204 3.32 10.60 18.24
N HIS A 205 3.89 9.81 17.33
CA HIS A 205 4.24 10.22 15.97
C HIS A 205 3.50 9.42 14.88
N TYR A 206 2.54 8.58 15.26
CA TYR A 206 1.74 7.84 14.30
C TYR A 206 0.49 8.63 13.91
N SER A 207 0.31 8.83 12.61
CA SER A 207 -0.80 9.59 12.04
C SER A 207 -1.59 8.79 11.00
N GLY A 208 -1.47 7.46 11.04
CA GLY A 208 -2.23 6.60 10.14
C GLY A 208 -3.72 6.63 10.44
N VAL A 209 -4.51 6.24 9.44
CA VAL A 209 -5.98 6.26 9.51
C VAL A 209 -6.49 4.87 9.86
N CYS A 210 -7.57 4.81 10.63
CA CYS A 210 -8.42 3.63 10.71
C CYS A 210 -9.61 3.82 9.79
N GLU A 211 -9.59 3.12 8.66
CA GLU A 211 -10.69 3.12 7.71
C GLU A 211 -11.93 2.47 8.32
N VAL A 212 -13.11 3.05 8.08
CA VAL A 212 -14.39 2.55 8.58
C VAL A 212 -15.26 2.12 7.41
N THR A 213 -15.67 0.86 7.41
CA THR A 213 -16.53 0.23 6.40
C THR A 213 -17.56 -0.67 7.08
N PRO A 214 -18.60 -1.18 6.37
CA PRO A 214 -19.58 -2.09 6.97
C PRO A 214 -18.94 -3.31 7.66
N ASP A 215 -17.95 -3.94 7.02
CA ASP A 215 -17.25 -5.11 7.57
C ASP A 215 -16.02 -4.77 8.44
N PHE A 216 -15.79 -3.48 8.69
CA PHE A 216 -14.70 -2.98 9.53
C PHE A 216 -15.19 -1.71 10.25
N PRO A 217 -16.11 -1.86 11.21
CA PRO A 217 -16.82 -0.73 11.80
C PRO A 217 -15.93 0.13 12.68
N SER A 218 -16.47 1.29 13.09
CA SER A 218 -15.82 2.13 14.11
C SER A 218 -15.56 1.31 15.37
N GLY A 219 -14.34 1.41 15.91
CA GLY A 219 -13.87 0.60 17.04
C GLY A 219 -13.09 -0.66 16.66
N SER A 220 -12.96 -1.00 15.37
CA SER A 220 -12.08 -2.08 14.92
C SER A 220 -10.59 -1.78 15.17
N CYS A 221 -10.17 -0.52 15.08
CA CYS A 221 -8.86 -0.11 15.60
C CYS A 221 -8.95 0.26 17.08
N ASN A 222 -7.87 0.00 17.79
CA ASN A 222 -7.72 0.23 19.22
C ASN A 222 -6.27 0.68 19.52
N ARG A 223 -5.80 0.60 20.77
CA ARG A 223 -4.42 1.02 21.08
C ARG A 223 -3.35 0.00 20.63
N LYS A 224 -3.74 -1.21 20.26
CA LYS A 224 -2.85 -2.25 19.70
C LYS A 224 -2.84 -2.18 18.17
N LEU A 225 -3.99 -2.30 17.53
CA LEU A 225 -4.21 -2.06 16.10
C LEU A 225 -4.53 -0.58 15.88
N VAL A 226 -3.50 0.22 15.59
CA VAL A 226 -3.61 1.69 15.59
C VAL A 226 -4.02 2.28 14.24
N GLY A 227 -3.94 1.52 13.16
CA GLY A 227 -4.51 1.92 11.87
C GLY A 227 -4.69 0.74 10.92
N ALA A 228 -5.60 0.94 9.97
CA ALA A 228 -6.04 -0.09 9.06
C ALA A 228 -6.58 0.59 7.80
N ARG A 229 -6.10 0.19 6.62
CA ARG A 229 -6.55 0.72 5.33
C ARG A 229 -6.47 -0.37 4.26
N HIS A 230 -7.27 -0.26 3.21
CA HIS A 230 -7.18 -1.16 2.05
C HIS A 230 -6.88 -0.43 0.72
N PHE A 231 -6.36 -1.20 -0.24
CA PHE A 231 -5.98 -0.75 -1.57
C PHE A 231 -6.36 -1.83 -2.59
N ALA A 232 -7.27 -1.48 -3.50
CA ALA A 232 -7.76 -2.39 -4.56
C ALA A 232 -8.12 -1.66 -5.86
N ALA A 233 -7.73 -0.40 -6.03
CA ALA A 233 -8.18 0.38 -7.19
C ALA A 233 -7.72 -0.28 -8.50
N SER A 234 -6.52 -0.88 -8.51
CA SER A 234 -6.00 -1.59 -9.68
C SER A 234 -6.77 -2.88 -9.97
N ALA A 235 -7.11 -3.65 -8.94
CA ALA A 235 -7.93 -4.86 -9.06
C ALA A 235 -9.37 -4.57 -9.52
N ILE A 236 -10.01 -3.55 -8.93
CA ILE A 236 -11.37 -3.10 -9.28
C ILE A 236 -11.40 -2.61 -10.73
N THR A 237 -10.42 -1.79 -11.14
CA THR A 237 -10.36 -1.26 -12.50
C THR A 237 -10.21 -2.35 -13.56
N ARG A 238 -9.56 -3.46 -13.23
CA ARG A 238 -9.43 -4.63 -14.12
C ARG A 238 -10.69 -5.50 -14.17
N GLY A 239 -11.69 -5.26 -13.33
CA GLY A 239 -12.87 -6.11 -13.19
C GLY A 239 -12.59 -7.48 -12.58
N ILE A 240 -11.44 -7.65 -11.91
CA ILE A 240 -11.05 -8.91 -11.25
C ILE A 240 -11.60 -8.96 -9.82
N PHE A 241 -11.77 -7.80 -9.19
CA PHE A 241 -12.32 -7.70 -7.84
C PHE A 241 -13.80 -8.12 -7.81
N ASN A 242 -14.13 -9.13 -7.01
CA ASN A 242 -15.48 -9.63 -6.85
C ASN A 242 -16.05 -9.23 -5.48
N SER A 243 -16.91 -8.22 -5.44
CA SER A 243 -17.47 -7.70 -4.17
C SER A 243 -18.32 -8.70 -3.37
N SER A 244 -18.69 -9.84 -3.94
CA SER A 244 -19.37 -10.92 -3.21
C SER A 244 -18.40 -11.88 -2.51
N GLN A 245 -17.11 -11.79 -2.78
CA GLN A 245 -16.06 -12.67 -2.23
C GLN A 245 -14.92 -11.89 -1.59
N ASP A 246 -14.61 -10.71 -2.12
CA ASP A 246 -13.52 -9.85 -1.71
C ASP A 246 -14.05 -8.65 -0.91
N TYR A 247 -13.41 -8.37 0.21
CA TYR A 247 -13.77 -7.24 1.08
C TYR A 247 -13.01 -5.97 0.67
N ALA A 248 -13.73 -4.95 0.22
CA ALA A 248 -13.21 -3.59 0.00
C ALA A 248 -13.11 -2.86 1.34
N SER A 249 -12.36 -3.45 2.26
CA SER A 249 -12.12 -3.01 3.62
C SER A 249 -10.82 -3.59 4.15
N PRO A 250 -10.29 -3.10 5.28
CA PRO A 250 -9.10 -3.68 5.91
C PRO A 250 -9.30 -5.10 6.46
N PHE A 251 -10.54 -5.60 6.50
CA PHE A 251 -10.87 -6.93 7.02
C PHE A 251 -10.15 -8.04 6.24
N ASP A 252 -9.62 -9.01 6.97
CA ASP A 252 -8.93 -10.17 6.40
C ASP A 252 -9.91 -11.26 5.96
N GLY A 253 -10.11 -11.39 4.65
CA GLY A 253 -10.90 -12.48 4.07
C GLY A 253 -10.10 -13.76 3.79
N ASP A 254 -8.78 -13.74 4.01
CA ASP A 254 -7.87 -14.83 3.70
C ASP A 254 -7.35 -15.53 4.95
N GLY A 255 -6.82 -14.74 5.90
CA GLY A 255 -6.21 -15.19 7.15
C GLY A 255 -4.69 -15.01 7.18
N HIS A 256 -4.02 -14.88 6.03
CA HIS A 256 -2.56 -14.73 5.96
C HIS A 256 -2.05 -13.48 6.69
N GLY A 257 -2.70 -12.33 6.50
CA GLY A 257 -2.35 -11.08 7.16
C GLY A 257 -2.53 -11.13 8.67
N THR A 258 -3.64 -11.68 9.13
CA THR A 258 -3.92 -11.95 10.56
C THR A 258 -2.86 -12.85 11.17
N HIS A 259 -2.52 -13.95 10.50
CA HIS A 259 -1.50 -14.88 10.96
C HIS A 259 -0.13 -14.17 11.06
N THR A 260 0.28 -13.47 9.99
CA THR A 260 1.57 -12.76 9.90
C THR A 260 1.69 -11.66 10.97
N ALA A 261 0.65 -10.85 11.14
CA ALA A 261 0.59 -9.83 12.18
C ALA A 261 0.67 -10.43 13.59
N SER A 262 0.02 -11.58 13.83
CA SER A 262 0.07 -12.25 15.12
C SER A 262 1.46 -12.82 15.44
N VAL A 263 2.18 -13.34 14.44
CA VAL A 263 3.56 -13.83 14.58
C VAL A 263 4.51 -12.69 14.92
N ALA A 264 4.40 -11.55 14.24
CA ALA A 264 5.30 -10.43 14.47
C ALA A 264 4.99 -9.67 15.77
N ALA A 265 3.72 -9.40 16.04
CA ALA A 265 3.31 -8.45 17.08
C ALA A 265 2.07 -8.89 17.88
N GLY A 266 1.62 -10.14 17.79
CA GLY A 266 0.53 -10.62 18.62
C GLY A 266 0.84 -10.52 20.11
N ASN A 267 -0.18 -10.24 20.92
CA ASN A 267 -0.07 -10.24 22.39
C ASN A 267 0.57 -11.54 22.90
N HIS A 268 1.30 -11.43 24.01
CA HIS A 268 1.85 -12.59 24.70
C HIS A 268 0.74 -13.36 25.44
N GLY A 269 0.87 -14.68 25.55
CA GLY A 269 0.00 -15.50 26.41
C GLY A 269 -1.36 -15.87 25.80
N ILE A 270 -1.54 -15.73 24.49
CA ILE A 270 -2.81 -16.03 23.82
C ILE A 270 -2.98 -17.53 23.68
N ARG A 271 -4.03 -18.09 24.30
CA ARG A 271 -4.31 -19.54 24.21
C ARG A 271 -4.60 -19.95 22.77
N VAL A 272 -3.89 -20.96 22.28
CA VAL A 272 -4.10 -21.55 20.95
C VAL A 272 -5.04 -22.74 21.09
N ILE A 273 -6.24 -22.61 20.54
CA ILE A 273 -7.27 -23.66 20.57
C ILE A 273 -7.67 -23.98 19.14
N VAL A 274 -7.46 -25.23 18.71
CA VAL A 274 -7.85 -25.70 17.37
C VAL A 274 -8.70 -26.95 17.53
N ALA A 275 -9.91 -26.94 16.96
CA ALA A 275 -10.89 -28.03 17.09
C ALA A 275 -11.14 -28.47 18.55
N GLY A 276 -11.11 -27.53 19.50
CA GLY A 276 -11.30 -27.79 20.93
C GLY A 276 -10.05 -28.28 21.68
N HIS A 277 -8.91 -28.45 21.01
CA HIS A 277 -7.65 -28.88 21.63
C HIS A 277 -6.72 -27.69 21.91
N HIS A 278 -6.09 -27.69 23.09
CA HIS A 278 -5.13 -26.68 23.50
C HIS A 278 -3.72 -27.02 23.02
N PHE A 279 -3.11 -26.14 22.24
CA PHE A 279 -1.75 -26.28 21.70
C PHE A 279 -0.71 -25.38 22.41
N GLY A 280 -1.08 -24.87 23.59
CA GLY A 280 -0.26 -23.95 24.38
C GLY A 280 -0.64 -22.48 24.16
N ASN A 281 0.30 -21.58 24.44
CA ASN A 281 0.10 -20.14 24.33
C ASN A 281 1.00 -19.56 23.23
N ALA A 282 0.40 -18.75 22.36
CA ALA A 282 1.08 -17.98 21.33
C ALA A 282 1.56 -16.63 21.88
N SER A 283 2.57 -16.10 21.20
CA SER A 283 3.11 -14.75 21.40
C SER A 283 3.69 -14.26 20.09
N GLY A 284 3.51 -12.97 19.80
CA GLY A 284 4.28 -12.32 18.75
C GLY A 284 5.74 -12.14 19.15
N MET A 285 6.60 -11.84 18.18
CA MET A 285 8.01 -11.50 18.36
C MET A 285 8.23 -10.17 19.10
N ALA A 286 7.30 -9.24 18.97
CA ALA A 286 7.29 -7.94 19.65
C ALA A 286 5.89 -7.72 20.23
N PRO A 287 5.54 -8.42 21.32
CA PRO A 287 4.17 -8.49 21.81
C PRO A 287 3.59 -7.13 22.24
N ARG A 288 4.42 -6.11 22.47
CA ARG A 288 4.00 -4.75 22.83
C ARG A 288 4.08 -3.74 21.69
N ALA A 289 4.49 -4.16 20.49
CA ALA A 289 4.44 -3.29 19.32
C ALA A 289 2.99 -3.02 18.90
N HIS A 290 2.74 -1.83 18.38
CA HIS A 290 1.50 -1.47 17.71
C HIS A 290 1.49 -2.04 16.28
N ILE A 291 0.30 -2.23 15.74
CA ILE A 291 0.07 -2.80 14.42
C ILE A 291 -0.63 -1.74 13.55
N ALA A 292 -0.12 -1.55 12.34
CA ALA A 292 -0.79 -0.81 11.29
C ALA A 292 -0.94 -1.72 10.07
N VAL A 293 -2.15 -1.88 9.53
CA VAL A 293 -2.42 -2.82 8.43
C VAL A 293 -2.82 -2.07 7.16
N TYR A 294 -2.20 -2.46 6.06
CA TYR A 294 -2.43 -1.92 4.72
C TYR A 294 -2.72 -3.09 3.78
N LYS A 295 -4.01 -3.43 3.66
CA LYS A 295 -4.45 -4.53 2.82
C LYS A 295 -4.24 -4.19 1.35
N ALA A 296 -3.41 -4.97 0.66
CA ALA A 296 -3.21 -4.85 -0.79
C ALA A 296 -3.24 -6.21 -1.50
N LEU A 297 -3.44 -7.28 -0.73
CA LEU A 297 -3.55 -8.66 -1.22
C LEU A 297 -4.93 -9.22 -0.88
N TYR A 298 -5.40 -10.11 -1.74
CA TYR A 298 -6.72 -10.70 -1.75
C TYR A 298 -6.61 -12.18 -2.06
N LYS A 299 -7.46 -12.97 -1.41
CA LYS A 299 -7.43 -14.43 -1.46
C LYS A 299 -7.46 -15.01 -2.88
N SER A 300 -8.33 -14.46 -3.72
CA SER A 300 -8.66 -15.01 -5.03
C SER A 300 -7.60 -14.72 -6.10
N PHE A 301 -6.90 -13.57 -6.02
CA PHE A 301 -6.00 -13.10 -7.08
C PHE A 301 -4.63 -12.61 -6.60
N GLY A 302 -4.36 -12.59 -5.29
CA GLY A 302 -3.18 -11.93 -4.73
C GLY A 302 -3.38 -10.42 -4.76
N GLY A 303 -2.48 -9.68 -5.41
CA GLY A 303 -2.65 -8.23 -5.58
C GLY A 303 -1.97 -7.72 -6.84
N PHE A 304 -1.94 -6.40 -6.99
CA PHE A 304 -1.24 -5.73 -8.08
C PHE A 304 -0.17 -4.80 -7.54
N ALA A 305 0.93 -4.65 -8.26
CA ALA A 305 2.03 -3.79 -7.85
C ALA A 305 1.58 -2.34 -7.59
N ALA A 306 0.62 -1.83 -8.36
CA ALA A 306 0.07 -0.49 -8.15
C ALA A 306 -0.64 -0.32 -6.80
N ASP A 307 -1.38 -1.34 -6.34
CA ASP A 307 -2.06 -1.36 -5.04
C ASP A 307 -1.04 -1.54 -3.91
N VAL A 308 -0.05 -2.42 -4.08
CA VAL A 308 1.02 -2.64 -3.09
C VAL A 308 1.92 -1.41 -2.91
N VAL A 309 2.31 -0.75 -4.01
CA VAL A 309 3.09 0.49 -3.92
C VAL A 309 2.27 1.59 -3.24
N ALA A 310 0.95 1.65 -3.47
CA ALA A 310 0.08 2.58 -2.76
C ALA A 310 0.03 2.30 -1.25
N ALA A 311 -0.01 1.02 -0.88
CA ALA A 311 0.02 0.59 0.51
C ALA A 311 1.34 0.93 1.23
N ILE A 312 2.49 0.77 0.56
CA ILE A 312 3.80 1.12 1.11
C ILE A 312 3.99 2.64 1.19
N ASP A 313 3.43 3.39 0.24
CA ASP A 313 3.54 4.85 0.20
C ASP A 313 2.72 5.56 1.29
N GLN A 314 1.72 4.88 1.85
CA GLN A 314 0.81 5.38 2.88
C GLN A 314 1.43 5.44 4.28
#